data_AF-A0A7S4C1T2-F1
#
_entry.id   AF-A0A7S4C1T2-F1
#
_cell.length_a   1.000
_cell.length_b   1.000
_cell.length_c   1.000
_cell.angle_alpha   90.00
_cell.angle_beta   90.00
_cell.angle_gamma   90.00
#
_symmetry.space_group_name_H-M   'P 1'
#
loop_
_entity.id
_entity.type
_entity.pdbx_description
1 polymer ?
#
loop_
_entity_poly.entity_id
_entity_poly.type
_entity_poly.pdbx_seq_one_letter_code
_entity_poly.pdbx_strand_id
1 'polypeptide(L)'
;PPFPSTPPPSPPPCFGLYIGNYCWRLTQEGQSCTDMCGYPEAVAVDALTELSWRSEVVDALTDMYGLGRVYKHRIDKRCGHVVDGEPDSQYLFMPLAYGWDCYLHETYDRIDVNFRSPCV
;
A
#
# COMPACT_ATOMS: atom_id res chain seq x y z
N PRO A 1 -34.42 13.93 26.96
CA PRO A 1 -34.07 14.00 25.52
C PRO A 1 -32.87 13.09 25.27
N PRO A 2 -32.83 12.27 24.20
CA PRO A 2 -31.62 11.54 23.86
C PRO A 2 -30.53 12.54 23.48
N PHE A 3 -29.31 12.34 23.97
CA PHE A 3 -28.16 13.16 23.58
C PHE A 3 -27.94 13.01 22.07
N PRO A 4 -27.68 14.10 21.33
CA PRO A 4 -27.23 13.99 19.95
C PRO A 4 -25.90 13.23 19.95
N SER A 5 -25.86 12.11 19.23
CA SER A 5 -24.65 11.31 19.04
C SER A 5 -23.54 12.22 18.53
N THR A 6 -22.44 12.33 19.28
CA THR A 6 -21.26 13.05 18.81
C THR A 6 -20.79 12.40 17.50
N PRO A 7 -20.53 13.18 16.43
CA PRO A 7 -20.00 12.63 15.20
C PRO A 7 -18.67 11.92 15.49
N PRO A 8 -18.36 10.84 14.75
CA PRO A 8 -17.09 10.15 14.92
C PRO A 8 -15.93 11.12 14.72
N PRO A 9 -14.82 10.97 15.48
CA PRO A 9 -13.65 11.80 15.32
C PRO A 9 -13.14 11.73 13.88
N SER A 10 -12.83 12.88 13.30
CA SER A 10 -12.21 12.93 11.98
C SER A 10 -10.90 12.15 11.98
N PRO A 11 -10.59 11.40 10.91
CA PRO A 11 -9.30 10.74 10.79
C PRO A 11 -8.16 11.78 10.81
N PRO A 12 -6.95 11.39 11.23
CA PRO A 12 -5.80 12.28 11.22
C PRO A 12 -5.49 12.79 9.80
N PRO A 13 -4.77 13.90 9.65
CA PRO A 13 -4.35 14.37 8.33
C PRO A 13 -3.46 13.31 7.65
N CYS A 14 -3.82 12.94 6.43
CA CYS A 14 -3.13 11.97 5.60
C CYS A 14 -2.60 12.67 4.34
N PHE A 15 -1.29 12.51 4.07
CA PHE A 15 -0.66 13.00 2.82
C PHE A 15 -0.92 12.08 1.62
N GLY A 16 -1.70 11.01 1.83
CA GLY A 16 -2.12 10.04 0.84
C GLY A 16 -3.64 10.00 0.66
N LEU A 17 -4.15 8.81 0.38
CA LEU A 17 -5.57 8.56 0.22
C LEU A 17 -6.06 7.58 1.30
N TYR A 18 -7.19 7.89 1.92
CA TYR A 18 -7.86 6.94 2.81
C TYR A 18 -8.59 5.87 2.02
N ILE A 19 -8.22 4.61 2.25
CA ILE A 19 -8.90 3.42 1.70
C ILE A 19 -9.18 2.50 2.88
N GLY A 20 -10.46 2.36 3.24
CA GLY A 20 -10.85 1.85 4.55
C GLY A 20 -10.41 2.80 5.66
N ASN A 21 -9.69 2.27 6.66
CA ASN A 21 -9.17 3.03 7.81
C ASN A 21 -7.68 3.38 7.68
N TYR A 22 -7.12 3.21 6.48
CA TYR A 22 -5.67 3.25 6.24
C TYR A 22 -5.32 4.37 5.27
N CYS A 23 -4.25 5.11 5.59
CA CYS A 23 -3.72 6.19 4.78
C CYS A 23 -2.71 5.64 3.76
N TRP A 24 -3.17 5.35 2.55
CA TRP A 24 -2.34 4.76 1.51
C TRP A 24 -1.56 5.81 0.74
N ARG A 25 -0.28 5.51 0.51
CA ARG A 25 0.62 6.28 -0.34
C ARG A 25 1.39 5.33 -1.25
N LEU A 26 1.95 5.88 -2.32
CA LEU A 26 2.87 5.17 -3.18
C LEU A 26 4.27 5.73 -2.94
N THR A 27 5.23 4.89 -2.56
CA THR A 27 6.61 5.29 -2.33
C THR A 27 7.23 5.90 -3.61
N GLN A 28 8.34 6.61 -3.44
CA GLN A 28 9.22 6.94 -4.56
C GLN A 28 10.10 5.74 -4.92
N GLU A 29 10.59 5.68 -6.15
CA GLU A 29 11.57 4.67 -6.54
C GLU A 29 12.83 4.85 -5.68
N GLY A 30 13.25 3.79 -4.97
CA GLY A 30 14.38 3.88 -4.04
C GLY A 30 14.03 4.26 -2.61
N GLN A 31 12.77 4.54 -2.29
CA GLN A 31 12.33 4.92 -0.95
C GLN A 31 11.59 3.78 -0.27
N SER A 32 12.08 3.33 0.89
CA SER A 32 11.36 2.35 1.71
C SER A 32 10.10 2.90 2.36
N CYS A 33 9.14 2.02 2.60
CA CYS A 33 7.95 2.30 3.40
C CYS A 33 8.33 2.85 4.77
N THR A 34 9.33 2.24 5.40
CA THR A 34 9.92 2.67 6.66
C THR A 34 10.45 4.11 6.59
N ASP A 35 11.16 4.48 5.52
CA ASP A 35 11.67 5.84 5.33
C ASP A 35 10.52 6.85 5.10
N MET A 36 9.46 6.43 4.42
CA MET A 36 8.30 7.29 4.18
C MET A 36 7.44 7.49 5.43
N CYS A 37 7.29 6.45 6.27
CA CYS A 37 6.53 6.50 7.52
C CYS A 37 7.38 7.00 8.71
N GLY A 38 8.71 7.01 8.57
CA GLY A 38 9.69 7.55 9.50
C GLY A 38 10.31 6.52 10.46
N TYR A 39 9.65 5.39 10.71
CA TYR A 39 10.13 4.27 11.53
C TYR A 39 9.35 2.98 11.21
N PRO A 40 9.91 1.78 11.47
CA PRO A 40 9.30 0.51 11.06
C PRO A 40 7.91 0.27 11.68
N GLU A 41 7.73 0.62 12.95
CA GLU A 41 6.48 0.39 13.68
C GLU A 41 5.33 1.32 13.24
N ALA A 42 5.63 2.35 12.44
CA ALA A 42 4.62 3.18 11.80
C ALA A 42 4.02 2.50 10.57
N VAL A 43 4.68 1.49 10.00
CA VAL A 43 4.22 0.77 8.83
C VAL A 43 3.17 -0.25 9.26
N ALA A 44 1.97 -0.16 8.70
CA ALA A 44 0.89 -1.12 8.95
C ALA A 44 1.11 -2.38 8.11
N VAL A 45 2.05 -3.24 8.51
CA VAL A 45 2.44 -4.48 7.81
C VAL A 45 1.24 -5.41 7.54
N ASP A 46 0.29 -5.49 8.48
CA ASP A 46 -0.95 -6.26 8.29
C ASP A 46 -1.78 -5.71 7.13
N ALA A 47 -1.90 -4.39 7.02
CA ALA A 47 -2.64 -3.74 5.95
C ALA A 47 -1.92 -3.91 4.60
N LEU A 48 -0.58 -3.79 4.59
CA LEU A 48 0.24 -4.11 3.41
C LEU A 48 -0.03 -5.52 2.90
N THR A 49 -0.02 -6.50 3.78
CA THR A 49 -0.18 -7.92 3.42
C THR A 49 -1.61 -8.23 2.95
N GLU A 50 -2.62 -7.68 3.64
CA GLU A 50 -4.03 -8.03 3.40
C GLU A 50 -4.72 -7.21 2.32
N LEU A 51 -4.25 -6.00 2.05
CA LEU A 51 -5.00 -5.01 1.26
C LEU A 51 -4.25 -4.47 0.04
N SER A 52 -2.91 -4.47 0.02
CA SER A 52 -2.13 -3.79 -1.05
C SER A 52 -2.39 -4.34 -2.46
N TRP A 53 -2.79 -5.60 -2.59
CA TRP A 53 -3.08 -6.29 -3.85
C TRP A 53 -4.52 -6.13 -4.34
N ARG A 54 -5.39 -5.50 -3.53
CA ARG A 54 -6.78 -5.29 -3.91
C ARG A 54 -6.89 -4.20 -4.98
N SER A 55 -7.75 -4.43 -5.95
CA SER A 55 -8.05 -3.45 -7.01
C SER A 55 -8.39 -2.06 -6.44
N GLU A 56 -9.14 -1.98 -5.34
CA GLU A 56 -9.48 -0.70 -4.69
C GLU A 56 -8.24 0.13 -4.30
N VAL A 57 -7.19 -0.51 -3.77
CA VAL A 57 -5.95 0.17 -3.39
C VAL A 57 -5.16 0.58 -4.62
N VAL A 58 -5.02 -0.34 -5.57
CA VAL A 58 -4.22 -0.11 -6.77
C VAL A 58 -4.82 0.97 -7.66
N ASP A 59 -6.13 0.94 -7.86
CA ASP A 59 -6.85 1.89 -8.71
C ASP A 59 -6.76 3.28 -8.12
N ALA A 60 -6.96 3.39 -6.81
CA ALA A 60 -6.94 4.67 -6.14
C ALA A 60 -5.53 5.28 -6.08
N LEU A 61 -4.48 4.46 -5.89
CA LEU A 61 -3.09 4.93 -6.01
C LEU A 61 -2.72 5.28 -7.46
N THR A 62 -3.20 4.51 -8.43
CA THR A 62 -3.01 4.81 -9.86
C THR A 62 -3.59 6.17 -10.22
N ASP A 63 -4.81 6.44 -9.77
CA ASP A 63 -5.51 7.70 -10.02
C ASP A 63 -4.86 8.88 -9.28
N MET A 64 -4.58 8.71 -7.97
CA MET A 64 -3.95 9.75 -7.14
C MET A 64 -2.60 10.22 -7.72
N TYR A 65 -1.80 9.29 -8.25
CA TYR A 65 -0.48 9.61 -8.80
C TYR A 65 -0.48 9.83 -10.32
N GLY A 66 -1.66 9.86 -10.97
CA GLY A 66 -1.78 10.13 -12.40
C GLY A 66 -1.05 9.11 -13.28
N LEU A 67 -0.98 7.85 -12.84
CA LEU A 67 -0.18 6.82 -13.51
C LEU A 67 -0.82 6.33 -14.82
N GLY A 68 -2.06 6.72 -15.14
CA GLY A 68 -2.76 6.37 -16.38
C GLY A 68 -3.28 4.92 -16.42
N ARG A 69 -3.54 4.40 -17.62
CA ARG A 69 -4.02 3.01 -17.79
C ARG A 69 -2.85 2.02 -17.69
N VAL A 70 -2.51 1.68 -16.47
CA VAL A 70 -1.48 0.69 -16.12
C VAL A 70 -2.00 -0.74 -16.26
N TYR A 71 -1.10 -1.66 -16.61
CA TYR A 71 -1.41 -3.09 -16.58
C TYR A 71 -1.56 -3.55 -15.13
N LYS A 72 -2.51 -4.46 -14.88
CA LYS A 72 -2.90 -4.90 -13.54
C LYS A 72 -2.76 -6.41 -13.46
N HIS A 73 -1.55 -6.92 -13.27
CA HIS A 73 -1.33 -8.37 -13.18
C HIS A 73 -1.64 -8.87 -11.77
N ARG A 74 -2.36 -10.00 -11.68
CA ARG A 74 -2.67 -10.70 -10.42
C ARG A 74 -3.37 -9.84 -9.35
N ILE A 75 -3.98 -8.73 -9.73
CA ILE A 75 -4.90 -7.99 -8.86
C ILE A 75 -6.07 -8.90 -8.44
N ASP A 76 -6.54 -8.66 -7.23
CA ASP A 76 -7.58 -9.45 -6.55
C ASP A 76 -7.19 -10.93 -6.31
N LYS A 77 -5.92 -11.28 -6.51
CA LYS A 77 -5.30 -12.49 -5.96
C LYS A 77 -4.35 -12.05 -4.86
N ARG A 78 -4.47 -12.69 -3.69
CA ARG A 78 -3.59 -12.41 -2.56
C ARG A 78 -2.13 -12.44 -3.01
N CYS A 79 -1.40 -11.37 -2.73
CA CYS A 79 0.02 -11.31 -2.98
C CYS A 79 0.73 -12.07 -1.86
N GLY A 80 1.31 -13.23 -2.23
CA GLY A 80 2.03 -14.17 -1.37
C GLY A 80 1.34 -14.60 -0.07
N HIS A 81 2.16 -14.97 0.90
CA HIS A 81 1.82 -15.60 2.16
C HIS A 81 2.61 -14.98 3.32
N VAL A 82 2.09 -15.14 4.54
CA VAL A 82 2.86 -14.88 5.75
C VAL A 82 3.63 -16.15 6.10
N VAL A 83 4.96 -16.08 6.07
CA VAL A 83 5.87 -17.17 6.44
C VAL A 83 6.63 -16.74 7.69
N ASP A 84 6.51 -17.52 8.76
CA ASP A 84 7.13 -17.22 10.06
C ASP A 84 6.79 -15.83 10.65
N GLY A 85 5.60 -15.31 10.31
CA GLY A 85 5.12 -14.01 10.79
C GLY A 85 5.50 -12.83 9.89
N GLU A 86 6.28 -13.07 8.84
CA GLU A 86 6.73 -12.04 7.90
C GLU A 86 6.05 -12.21 6.53
N PRO A 87 5.68 -11.11 5.84
CA PRO A 87 5.20 -11.19 4.48
C PRO A 87 6.32 -11.68 3.55
N ASP A 88 6.05 -12.72 2.76
CA ASP A 88 7.00 -13.26 1.79
C ASP A 88 6.89 -12.60 0.41
N SER A 89 6.10 -11.54 0.27
CA SER A 89 5.83 -10.90 -1.01
C SER A 89 5.36 -9.47 -0.86
N GLN A 90 5.40 -8.73 -1.96
CA GLN A 90 4.91 -7.35 -2.01
C GLN A 90 4.30 -7.03 -3.37
N TYR A 91 3.21 -6.27 -3.35
CA TYR A 91 2.57 -5.74 -4.55
C TYR A 91 3.21 -4.42 -4.94
N LEU A 92 3.59 -4.24 -6.20
CA LEU A 92 4.43 -3.12 -6.64
C LEU A 92 3.95 -2.51 -7.94
N PHE A 93 4.20 -1.22 -8.08
CA PHE A 93 4.17 -0.53 -9.36
C PHE A 93 5.56 -0.55 -9.98
N MET A 94 5.64 -1.04 -11.21
CA MET A 94 6.83 -1.07 -12.04
C MET A 94 6.72 -0.03 -13.16
N PRO A 95 7.42 1.11 -13.06
CA PRO A 95 7.34 2.18 -14.06
C PRO A 95 7.72 1.70 -15.47
N LEU A 96 8.76 0.87 -15.58
CA LEU A 96 9.26 0.35 -16.86
C LEU A 96 8.28 -0.61 -17.56
N ALA A 97 7.53 -1.39 -16.80
CA ALA A 97 6.50 -2.28 -17.32
C ALA A 97 5.14 -1.58 -17.45
N TYR A 98 5.05 -0.34 -16.95
CA TYR A 98 3.82 0.44 -16.84
C TYR A 98 2.66 -0.38 -16.25
N GLY A 99 2.96 -1.05 -15.14
CA GLY A 99 2.05 -2.04 -14.57
C GLY A 99 2.32 -2.37 -13.12
N TRP A 100 1.32 -3.00 -12.52
CA TRP A 100 1.37 -3.52 -11.17
C TRP A 100 1.48 -5.04 -11.17
N ASP A 101 2.30 -5.57 -10.28
CA ASP A 101 2.46 -7.02 -10.09
C ASP A 101 2.89 -7.38 -8.66
N CYS A 102 2.68 -8.65 -8.32
CA CYS A 102 3.11 -9.24 -7.06
C CYS A 102 4.49 -9.89 -7.20
N TYR A 103 5.44 -9.46 -6.38
CA TYR A 103 6.78 -10.04 -6.31
C TYR A 103 6.87 -10.97 -5.10
N LEU A 104 7.23 -12.23 -5.36
CA LEU A 104 7.40 -13.27 -4.34
C LEU A 104 8.85 -13.31 -3.85
N HIS A 105 9.04 -13.77 -2.61
CA HIS A 105 10.30 -13.95 -1.88
C HIS A 105 11.09 -12.67 -1.60
N GLU A 106 10.39 -11.56 -1.52
CA GLU A 106 11.00 -10.26 -1.29
C GLU A 106 10.13 -9.47 -0.30
N THR A 107 10.79 -8.84 0.68
CA THR A 107 10.14 -8.07 1.74
C THR A 107 10.13 -6.58 1.41
N TYR A 108 9.27 -5.81 2.09
CA TYR A 108 9.19 -4.35 1.93
C TYR A 108 10.52 -3.63 2.16
N ASP A 109 11.39 -4.18 3.01
CA ASP A 109 12.72 -3.61 3.27
C ASP A 109 13.69 -3.71 2.07
N ARG A 110 13.47 -4.63 1.13
CA ARG A 110 14.41 -4.89 0.00
C ARG A 110 13.90 -4.38 -1.33
N ILE A 111 12.62 -4.53 -1.58
CA ILE A 111 12.02 -4.21 -2.89
C ILE A 111 11.89 -2.70 -3.12
N ASP A 112 11.60 -1.95 -2.05
CA ASP A 112 11.32 -0.52 -2.15
C ASP A 112 12.53 0.29 -2.63
N VAL A 113 13.73 -0.32 -2.62
CA VAL A 113 14.97 0.25 -3.18
C VAL A 113 14.92 0.36 -4.71
N ASN A 114 14.08 -0.42 -5.40
CA ASN A 114 14.06 -0.48 -6.86
C ASN A 114 12.67 -0.21 -7.46
N PHE A 115 11.62 -0.23 -6.65
CA PHE A 115 10.24 -0.12 -7.13
C PHE A 115 9.41 0.80 -6.25
N ARG A 116 8.28 1.23 -6.81
CA ARG A 116 7.27 1.98 -6.05
C ARG A 116 6.29 0.99 -5.45
N SER A 117 6.08 1.05 -4.15
CA SER A 117 5.20 0.15 -3.40
C SER A 117 4.08 0.92 -2.70
N PRO A 118 2.88 0.31 -2.59
CA PRO A 118 1.86 0.80 -1.67
C PRO A 118 2.40 0.80 -0.25
N CYS A 119 2.15 1.88 0.48
CA CYS A 119 2.55 2.07 1.85
C CYS A 119 1.43 2.63 2.70
N VAL A 120 1.39 2.24 3.97
CA VAL A 120 0.39 2.62 4.96
C VAL A 120 1.00 2.60 6.35
#